data_AF-A0A8T6LXV4-F1
#
_entry.id   AF-A0A8T6LXV4-F1
#
_cell.length_a   1.000
_cell.length_b   1.000
_cell.length_c   1.000
_cell.angle_alpha   90.00
_cell.angle_beta   90.00
_cell.angle_gamma   90.00
#
_symmetry.space_group_name_H-M   'P 1'
#
loop_
_entity.id
_entity.type
_entity.pdbx_description
1 polymer ?
#
loop_
_entity_poly.entity_id
_entity_poly.type
_entity_poly.pdbx_seq_one_letter_code
_entity_poly.pdbx_strand_id
1 'polypeptide(L)' 'MNWMDMTLGDFQDALASSDPTPGGGTAAAVALGQASALTRMVA' A
#
# COMPACT_ATOMS: atom_id res chain seq x y z
N MET A 1 -10.67 7.99 9.13
CA MET A 1 -9.85 8.09 7.91
C MET A 1 -10.02 6.80 7.13
N ASN A 2 -10.61 6.83 5.93
CA ASN A 2 -10.66 5.64 5.09
C ASN A 2 -9.33 5.55 4.33
N TRP A 3 -8.63 4.44 4.48
CA TRP A 3 -7.31 4.20 3.91
C TRP A 3 -7.33 4.21 2.38
N MET A 4 -8.50 3.96 1.79
CA MET A 4 -8.69 3.97 0.35
C MET A 4 -8.65 5.38 -0.26
N ASP A 5 -8.80 6.42 0.55
CA ASP A 5 -8.72 7.82 0.10
C ASP A 5 -7.29 8.39 0.18
N MET A 6 -6.33 7.61 0.71
CA MET A 6 -4.93 8.02 0.80
C MET A 6 -4.26 7.97 -0.57
N THR A 7 -3.44 8.96 -0.88
CA THR A 7 -2.55 8.85 -2.03
C THR A 7 -1.42 7.86 -1.75
N LEU A 8 -0.75 7.41 -2.80
CA LEU A 8 0.45 6.57 -2.63
C LEU A 8 1.57 7.31 -1.86
N GLY A 9 1.61 8.64 -1.94
CA GLY A 9 2.52 9.47 -1.15
C GLY A 9 2.19 9.41 0.33
N ASP A 10 0.92 9.67 0.69
CA ASP A 10 0.46 9.62 2.08
C ASP A 10 0.70 8.25 2.72
N PHE A 11 0.53 7.17 1.95
CA PHE A 11 0.81 5.82 2.42
C PHE A 11 2.29 5.59 2.71
N GLN A 12 3.19 6.11 1.86
CA GLN A 12 4.64 6.00 2.06
C GLN A 12 5.10 6.83 3.25
N ASP A 13 4.63 8.06 3.38
CA ASP A 13 4.95 8.92 4.53
C ASP A 13 4.48 8.29 5.84
N ALA A 14 3.27 7.71 5.85
CA ALA A 14 2.74 7.03 7.03
C ALA A 14 3.51 5.74 7.36
N LEU A 15 3.92 4.96 6.35
CA LEU A 15 4.76 3.76 6.54
C LEU A 15 6.16 4.08 7.05
N ALA A 16 6.71 5.24 6.68
CA ALA A 16 8.02 5.72 7.15
C ALA A 16 7.94 6.39 8.53
N SER A 17 6.75 6.64 9.05
CA SER A 17 6.53 7.29 10.34
C SER A 17 6.90 6.37 11.51
N SER A 18 6.97 6.96 12.71
CA SER A 18 7.18 6.20 13.96
C SER A 18 5.90 5.53 14.46
N ASP A 19 4.76 5.78 13.82
CA ASP A 19 3.49 5.16 14.19
C ASP A 19 3.49 3.67 13.78
N PRO A 20 2.94 2.77 14.62
CA PRO A 20 2.94 1.33 14.34
C PRO A 20 2.03 0.93 13.16
N THR A 21 1.40 1.87 12.47
CA THR A 21 0.40 1.65 11.42
C THR A 21 0.42 2.84 10.46
N PRO A 22 0.61 2.64 9.14
CA PRO A 22 0.81 1.39 8.39
C PRO A 22 2.09 0.65 8.73
N GLY A 23 2.05 -0.68 8.69
CA GLY A 23 3.21 -1.53 8.97
C GLY A 23 3.55 -2.47 7.80
N GLY A 24 4.51 -3.36 8.03
CA GLY A 24 5.00 -4.27 6.98
C GLY A 24 3.92 -5.16 6.33
N GLY A 25 2.90 -5.57 7.09
CA GLY A 25 1.77 -6.35 6.55
C GLY A 25 0.91 -5.58 5.56
N THR A 26 0.66 -4.29 5.83
CA THR A 26 -0.09 -3.41 4.93
C THR A 26 0.71 -3.09 3.68
N ALA A 27 2.04 -2.87 3.80
CA ALA A 27 2.93 -2.70 2.67
C ALA A 27 2.94 -3.93 1.74
N ALA A 28 2.98 -5.14 2.31
CA ALA A 28 2.92 -6.38 1.54
C ALA A 28 1.59 -6.53 0.78
N ALA A 29 0.46 -6.13 1.39
CA ALA A 29 -0.84 -6.17 0.74
C ALA A 29 -0.92 -5.22 -0.47
N VAL A 30 -0.38 -4.00 -0.35
CA VAL A 30 -0.31 -3.03 -1.46
C VAL A 30 0.57 -3.57 -2.59
N ALA A 31 1.76 -4.11 -2.26
CA ALA A 31 2.65 -4.71 -3.24
C ALA A 31 2.01 -5.90 -3.98
N LEU A 32 1.29 -6.77 -3.26
CA LEU A 32 0.53 -7.88 -3.84
C LEU A 32 -0.58 -7.39 -4.77
N GLY A 33 -1.30 -6.33 -4.38
CA GLY A 33 -2.32 -5.69 -5.21
C GLY A 33 -1.75 -5.18 -6.53
N GLN A 34 -0.60 -4.50 -6.47
CA GLN A 34 0.10 -4.02 -7.68
C GLN A 34 0.61 -5.18 -8.54
N ALA A 35 1.18 -6.23 -7.93
CA ALA A 35 1.65 -7.42 -8.64
C ALA A 35 0.50 -8.15 -9.35
N SER A 36 -0.64 -8.34 -8.68
CA SER A 36 -1.82 -8.97 -9.29
C SER A 36 -2.43 -8.13 -10.42
N ALA A 37 -2.42 -6.80 -10.30
CA ALA A 37 -2.81 -5.91 -11.39
C ALA A 37 -1.89 -6.06 -12.61
N LEU A 38 -0.57 -6.16 -12.40
CA LEU A 38 0.41 -6.44 -13.47
C LEU A 38 0.18 -7.82 -14.11
N THR A 39 -0.09 -8.86 -13.32
CA THR A 39 -0.48 -10.17 -13.85
C THR A 39 -1.72 -10.08 -14.73
N ARG A 40 -2.74 -9.33 -14.29
CA ARG A 40 -3.97 -9.14 -15.06
C ARG A 40 -3.79 -8.28 -16.32
N MET A 41 -2.77 -7.43 -16.36
CA MET A 41 -2.46 -6.62 -17.54
C MET A 41 -1.91 -7.47 -18.70
N VAL A 42 -1.27 -8.60 -18.39
CA VAL A 42 -0.65 -9.50 -19.37
C VAL A 42 -1.56 -10.66 -19.77
N ALA A 43 -2.43 -11.13 -18.87
CA ALA A 43 -3.39 -12.21 -19.10
C ALA A 43 -4.56 -11.79 -20.00
#